data_AF-A0A9E2AA02-F1
#
_entry.id   AF-A0A9E2AA02-F1
#
_cell.length_a   1.000
_cell.length_b   1.000
_cell.length_c   1.000
_cell.angle_alpha   90.00
_cell.angle_beta   90.00
_cell.angle_gamma   90.00
#
_symmetry.space_group_name_H-M   'P 1'
#
loop_
_entity.id
_entity.type
_entity.pdbx_description
1 polymer ?
#
loop_
_entity_poly.entity_id
_entity_poly.type
_entity_poly.pdbx_seq_one_letter_code
_entity_poly.pdbx_strand_id
1 'polypeptide(L)'
;MRMTMILLVSLLAALATSDVSAEANRESLIAAWEGHIASLPSTTRFEAVGDGVYQLEDADLPYSGELKIVGALVRTTESAGYETGYSHTGMVDFRLADLPEERLSSQVYYYWLADRQSLHYSETEQRWVDTATFQQSITNMYDTDAPFSALYFMLNYGVWILLIGLAVFGIVAISKQTKKAKSLMDDSASINEQARQNIDRAEGLQDELLAIARETRDLQSQNNELLRKMLAALQK
;
A
#
# COMPACT_ATOMS: atom_id res chain seq x y z
N MET A 1 -59.65 15.03 -50.81
CA MET A 1 -58.20 14.74 -50.70
C MET A 1 -57.56 15.76 -49.76
N ARG A 2 -57.49 15.46 -48.46
CA ARG A 2 -56.91 16.32 -47.40
C ARG A 2 -56.05 15.45 -46.48
N MET A 3 -55.21 14.61 -47.07
CA MET A 3 -54.53 13.52 -46.34
C MET A 3 -53.05 13.37 -46.72
N THR A 4 -52.41 14.48 -47.08
CA THR A 4 -50.99 14.53 -47.43
C THR A 4 -50.21 15.62 -46.70
N MET A 5 -50.87 16.42 -45.85
CA MET A 5 -50.23 17.59 -45.20
C MET A 5 -49.94 17.39 -43.71
N ILE A 6 -50.27 16.23 -43.12
CA ILE A 6 -49.97 15.92 -41.72
C ILE A 6 -48.72 15.04 -41.59
N LEU A 7 -48.34 14.30 -42.64
CA LEU A 7 -47.15 13.43 -42.59
C LEU A 7 -45.82 14.19 -42.77
N LEU A 8 -45.84 15.40 -43.34
CA LEU A 8 -44.60 16.15 -43.62
C LEU A 8 -44.07 16.94 -42.41
N VAL A 9 -44.92 17.22 -41.42
CA VAL A 9 -44.51 17.98 -40.21
C VAL A 9 -43.90 17.05 -39.14
N SER A 10 -44.19 15.76 -39.19
CA SER A 10 -43.63 14.78 -38.24
C SER A 10 -42.26 14.24 -38.65
N LEU A 11 -41.82 14.47 -39.89
CA LEU A 11 -40.51 14.01 -40.39
C LEU A 11 -39.41 15.09 -40.26
N LEU A 12 -39.76 16.33 -39.94
CA LEU A 12 -38.82 17.45 -39.84
C LEU A 12 -38.32 17.76 -38.42
N ALA A 13 -38.91 17.13 -37.39
CA ALA A 13 -38.48 17.28 -35.99
C ALA A 13 -37.45 16.21 -35.55
N ALA A 14 -37.09 15.27 -36.43
CA ALA A 14 -36.19 14.15 -36.13
C ALA A 14 -34.77 14.31 -36.71
N LEU A 15 -34.43 15.48 -37.24
CA LEU A 15 -33.15 15.74 -37.95
C LEU A 15 -32.31 16.89 -37.36
N ALA A 16 -32.60 17.30 -36.12
CA ALA A 16 -31.79 18.28 -35.40
C ALA A 16 -31.09 17.65 -34.18
N THR A 17 -30.62 16.41 -34.28
CA THR A 17 -29.44 16.01 -33.49
C THR A 17 -28.24 16.58 -34.22
N SER A 18 -28.01 17.87 -34.01
CA SER A 18 -26.74 18.48 -34.31
C SER A 18 -25.71 17.89 -33.35
N ASP A 19 -25.20 16.70 -33.68
CA ASP A 19 -23.88 16.24 -33.23
C ASP A 19 -22.84 17.16 -33.88
N VAL A 20 -22.87 18.43 -33.51
CA VAL A 20 -21.74 19.32 -33.64
C VAL A 20 -20.76 18.72 -32.65
N SER A 21 -19.71 18.08 -33.17
CA SER A 21 -18.49 17.76 -32.44
C SER A 21 -18.13 19.00 -31.61
N ALA A 22 -18.44 18.96 -30.32
CA ALA A 22 -18.57 20.18 -29.55
C ALA A 22 -17.19 20.56 -29.08
N GLU A 23 -16.48 21.43 -29.82
CA GLU A 23 -15.15 21.91 -29.41
C GLU A 23 -15.15 22.28 -27.93
N ALA A 24 -14.09 21.92 -27.20
CA ALA A 24 -14.00 22.11 -25.75
C ALA A 24 -13.87 23.60 -25.37
N ASN A 25 -14.98 24.31 -25.45
CA ASN A 25 -15.11 25.73 -25.20
C ASN A 25 -16.24 26.00 -24.18
N ARG A 26 -16.45 27.27 -23.85
CA ARG A 26 -17.39 27.68 -22.81
C ARG A 26 -18.84 27.35 -23.19
N GLU A 27 -19.19 27.59 -24.45
CA GLU A 27 -20.55 27.40 -24.96
C GLU A 27 -20.93 25.93 -24.97
N SER A 28 -20.03 25.05 -25.44
CA SER A 28 -20.25 23.61 -25.40
C SER A 28 -20.32 23.05 -23.99
N LEU A 29 -19.50 23.59 -23.07
CA LEU A 29 -19.55 23.22 -21.65
C LEU A 29 -20.91 23.55 -21.04
N ILE A 30 -21.43 24.76 -21.26
CA ILE A 30 -22.72 25.18 -20.68
C ILE A 30 -23.85 24.32 -21.26
N ALA A 31 -23.88 24.12 -22.58
CA ALA A 31 -24.92 23.29 -23.21
C ALA A 31 -24.90 21.85 -22.68
N ALA A 32 -23.71 21.26 -22.53
CA ALA A 32 -23.58 19.91 -21.96
C ALA A 32 -23.95 19.88 -20.48
N TRP A 33 -23.61 20.92 -19.72
CA TRP A 33 -23.98 21.06 -18.33
C TRP A 33 -25.49 21.16 -18.14
N GLU A 34 -26.19 21.94 -18.96
CA GLU A 34 -27.66 22.02 -18.94
C GLU A 34 -28.29 20.64 -19.18
N GLY A 35 -27.78 19.92 -20.19
CA GLY A 35 -28.22 18.55 -20.50
C GLY A 35 -27.95 17.58 -19.35
N HIS A 36 -26.78 17.70 -18.70
CA HIS A 36 -26.41 16.91 -17.53
C HIS A 36 -27.37 17.14 -16.37
N ILE A 37 -27.57 18.40 -15.95
CA ILE A 37 -28.48 18.75 -14.84
C ILE A 37 -29.90 18.24 -15.11
N ALA A 38 -30.42 18.41 -16.33
CA ALA A 38 -31.74 17.93 -16.71
C ALA A 38 -31.84 16.40 -16.73
N SER A 39 -30.73 15.68 -16.93
CA SER A 39 -30.68 14.22 -16.97
C SER A 39 -30.53 13.57 -15.59
N LEU A 40 -30.16 14.34 -14.55
CA LEU A 40 -29.97 13.81 -13.21
C LEU A 40 -31.29 13.28 -12.62
N PRO A 41 -31.30 12.07 -12.02
CA PRO A 41 -32.53 11.47 -11.50
C PRO A 41 -33.24 12.28 -10.41
N SER A 42 -32.50 13.09 -9.65
CA SER A 42 -33.07 13.92 -8.59
C SER A 42 -33.64 15.25 -9.10
N THR A 43 -33.30 15.66 -10.32
CA THR A 43 -33.80 16.88 -10.94
C THR A 43 -35.24 16.64 -11.39
N THR A 44 -36.18 17.22 -10.65
CA THR A 44 -37.61 17.12 -10.97
C THR A 44 -38.03 18.20 -11.95
N ARG A 45 -37.38 19.38 -11.90
CA ARG A 45 -37.62 20.50 -12.82
C ARG A 45 -36.32 21.25 -13.11
N PHE A 46 -36.08 21.54 -14.38
CA PHE A 46 -34.99 22.40 -14.83
C PHE A 46 -35.42 23.15 -16.10
N GLU A 47 -35.77 24.43 -15.95
CA GLU A 47 -36.31 25.25 -17.04
C GLU A 47 -35.55 26.57 -17.14
N ALA A 48 -35.06 26.92 -18.33
CA ALA A 48 -34.45 28.22 -18.56
C ALA A 48 -35.50 29.34 -18.46
N VAL A 49 -35.23 30.33 -17.61
CA VAL A 49 -36.08 31.53 -17.42
C VAL A 49 -35.38 32.81 -17.89
N GLY A 50 -34.08 32.74 -18.17
CA GLY A 50 -33.27 33.83 -18.69
C GLY A 50 -31.87 33.36 -19.05
N ASP A 51 -31.02 34.29 -19.50
CA ASP A 51 -29.62 33.99 -19.85
C ASP A 51 -28.84 33.55 -18.61
N GLY A 52 -28.48 32.26 -18.55
CA GLY A 52 -27.81 31.64 -17.40
C GLY A 52 -28.65 31.60 -16.13
N VAL A 53 -29.99 31.70 -16.24
CA VAL A 53 -30.92 31.64 -15.10
C VAL A 53 -31.98 30.57 -15.35
N TYR A 54 -32.19 29.71 -14.36
CA TYR A 54 -33.04 28.53 -14.45
C TYR A 54 -33.93 28.41 -13.23
N GLN A 55 -35.15 27.90 -13.44
CA GLN A 55 -35.97 27.38 -12.36
C GLN A 55 -35.57 25.93 -12.10
N LEU A 56 -35.08 25.64 -10.89
CA LEU A 56 -34.64 24.32 -10.47
C LEU A 56 -35.56 23.77 -9.37
N GLU A 57 -35.91 22.50 -9.50
CA GLU A 57 -36.48 21.68 -8.42
C GLU A 57 -35.70 20.37 -8.30
N ASP A 58 -35.17 20.11 -7.12
CA ASP A 58 -34.31 18.95 -6.84
C ASP A 58 -34.75 18.21 -5.58
N ALA A 59 -34.78 16.87 -5.66
CA ALA A 59 -35.21 15.99 -4.59
C ALA A 59 -34.09 15.64 -3.59
N ASP A 60 -32.83 15.53 -4.05
CA ASP A 60 -31.69 15.13 -3.22
C ASP A 60 -31.22 16.28 -2.33
N LEU A 61 -31.28 17.50 -2.86
CA LEU A 61 -31.24 18.72 -2.09
C LEU A 61 -32.63 19.37 -2.17
N PRO A 62 -33.54 19.11 -1.22
CA PRO A 62 -34.89 19.66 -1.23
C PRO A 62 -34.85 21.19 -1.38
N TYR A 63 -35.05 21.63 -2.61
CA TYR A 63 -34.93 22.99 -3.09
C TYR A 63 -35.85 23.17 -4.30
N SER A 64 -36.58 24.28 -4.31
CA SER A 64 -37.39 24.71 -5.43
C SER A 64 -37.23 26.23 -5.51
N GLY A 65 -36.53 26.70 -6.55
CA GLY A 65 -36.15 28.11 -6.64
C GLY A 65 -35.26 28.42 -7.84
N GLU A 66 -34.73 29.63 -7.87
CA GLU A 66 -33.88 30.09 -8.96
C GLU A 66 -32.44 29.55 -8.80
N LEU A 67 -31.89 29.04 -9.89
CA LEU A 67 -30.46 28.76 -10.05
C LEU A 67 -29.89 29.73 -11.09
N LYS A 68 -28.76 30.36 -10.75
CA LYS A 68 -28.08 31.31 -11.63
C LYS A 68 -26.62 30.92 -11.84
N ILE A 69 -26.20 30.79 -13.10
CA ILE A 69 -24.79 30.62 -13.46
C ILE A 69 -24.03 31.91 -13.10
N VAL A 70 -22.94 31.73 -12.35
CA VAL A 70 -22.02 32.77 -11.93
C VAL A 70 -20.76 32.77 -12.81
N GLY A 71 -20.32 31.60 -13.25
CA GLY A 71 -19.11 31.45 -14.06
C GLY A 71 -19.05 30.11 -14.77
N ALA A 72 -18.26 30.05 -15.83
CA ALA A 72 -17.92 28.80 -16.50
C ALA A 72 -16.46 28.85 -16.91
N LEU A 73 -15.72 27.79 -16.61
CA LEU A 73 -14.28 27.71 -16.77
C LEU A 73 -13.96 26.42 -17.53
N VAL A 74 -13.14 26.53 -18.57
CA VAL A 74 -12.56 25.41 -19.28
C VAL A 74 -11.05 25.45 -19.09
N ARG A 75 -10.45 24.34 -18.68
CA ARG A 75 -9.01 24.20 -18.52
C ARG A 75 -8.52 22.94 -19.21
N THR A 76 -7.34 23.03 -19.82
CA THR A 76 -6.60 21.87 -20.32
C THR A 76 -6.12 21.01 -19.15
N THR A 77 -6.23 19.69 -19.26
CA THR A 77 -5.77 18.75 -18.26
C THR A 77 -4.28 18.47 -18.47
N GLU A 78 -3.41 18.90 -17.54
CA GLU A 78 -1.95 18.88 -17.76
C GLU A 78 -1.26 17.53 -17.49
N SER A 79 -1.86 16.59 -16.74
CA SER A 79 -1.07 15.46 -16.20
C SER A 79 -1.71 14.06 -16.25
N ALA A 80 -3.04 13.91 -16.25
CA ALA A 80 -3.69 12.58 -16.21
C ALA A 80 -4.64 12.30 -17.39
N GLY A 81 -4.97 13.32 -18.18
CA GLY A 81 -5.99 13.23 -19.22
C GLY A 81 -5.52 12.55 -20.51
N TYR A 82 -4.25 12.74 -20.88
CA TYR A 82 -3.71 12.29 -22.17
C TYR A 82 -3.80 10.79 -22.39
N GLU A 83 -3.51 9.97 -21.36
CA GLU A 83 -3.57 8.51 -21.53
C GLU A 83 -5.01 7.97 -21.49
N THR A 84 -5.93 8.72 -20.88
CA THR A 84 -7.36 8.37 -20.76
C THR A 84 -8.21 8.88 -21.91
N GLY A 85 -7.67 9.70 -22.81
CA GLY A 85 -8.41 10.32 -23.92
C GLY A 85 -9.25 11.54 -23.52
N TYR A 86 -8.95 12.18 -22.39
CA TYR A 86 -9.64 13.37 -21.90
C TYR A 86 -8.70 14.58 -21.90
N SER A 87 -9.06 15.66 -22.60
CA SER A 87 -8.14 16.80 -22.74
C SER A 87 -8.49 18.01 -21.91
N HIS A 88 -9.75 18.17 -21.51
CA HIS A 88 -10.20 19.34 -20.77
C HIS A 88 -11.05 18.97 -19.56
N THR A 89 -10.97 19.81 -18.53
CA THR A 89 -11.90 19.83 -17.41
C THR A 89 -12.68 21.13 -17.45
N GLY A 90 -13.99 21.01 -17.34
CA GLY A 90 -14.95 22.10 -17.33
C GLY A 90 -15.58 22.24 -15.95
N MET A 91 -15.78 23.47 -15.51
CA MET A 91 -16.41 23.78 -14.23
C MET A 91 -17.44 24.88 -14.44
N VAL A 92 -18.69 24.65 -14.02
CA VAL A 92 -19.77 25.63 -14.07
C VAL A 92 -20.13 26.03 -12.64
N ASP A 93 -19.80 27.26 -12.28
CA ASP A 93 -20.17 27.85 -11.01
C ASP A 93 -21.58 28.42 -11.11
N PHE A 94 -22.42 28.09 -10.15
CA PHE A 94 -23.78 28.60 -10.06
C PHE A 94 -24.17 28.86 -8.60
N ARG A 95 -25.21 29.67 -8.41
CA ARG A 95 -25.78 30.04 -7.12
C ARG A 95 -27.24 29.68 -7.09
N LEU A 96 -27.69 29.17 -5.95
CA LEU A 96 -29.11 29.02 -5.62
C LEU A 96 -29.56 30.32 -4.92
N ALA A 97 -30.46 31.09 -5.54
CA ALA A 97 -30.76 32.46 -5.12
C ALA A 97 -31.33 32.53 -3.70
N ASP A 98 -32.20 31.59 -3.35
CA ASP A 98 -32.99 31.61 -2.12
C ASP A 98 -32.51 30.59 -1.08
N LEU A 99 -31.40 29.90 -1.32
CA LEU A 99 -30.89 28.90 -0.38
C LEU A 99 -30.13 29.59 0.78
N PRO A 100 -30.50 29.37 2.05
CA PRO A 100 -29.82 29.99 3.20
C PRO A 100 -28.35 29.58 3.31
N GLU A 101 -27.49 30.50 3.76
CA GLU A 101 -26.04 30.28 3.88
C GLU A 101 -25.71 29.09 4.79
N GLU A 102 -26.51 28.82 5.83
CA GLU A 102 -26.29 27.69 6.72
C GLU A 102 -26.37 26.37 5.95
N ARG A 103 -27.26 26.27 4.95
CA ARG A 103 -27.38 25.07 4.11
C ARG A 103 -26.23 24.92 3.12
N LEU A 104 -25.62 26.02 2.67
CA LEU A 104 -24.44 26.01 1.79
C LEU A 104 -23.21 25.40 2.49
N SER A 105 -23.15 25.45 3.82
CA SER A 105 -22.08 24.83 4.61
C SER A 105 -22.34 23.35 4.95
N SER A 106 -23.50 22.81 4.55
CA SER A 106 -23.88 21.44 4.91
C SER A 106 -23.15 20.41 4.05
N GLN A 107 -22.83 19.25 4.65
CA GLN A 107 -22.23 18.13 3.94
C GLN A 107 -23.09 17.65 2.75
N VAL A 108 -24.42 17.69 2.91
CA VAL A 108 -25.37 17.34 1.85
C VAL A 108 -25.21 18.26 0.65
N TYR A 109 -25.09 19.58 0.87
CA TYR A 109 -24.87 20.53 -0.21
C TYR A 109 -23.56 20.28 -0.95
N TYR A 110 -22.47 19.97 -0.24
CA TYR A 110 -21.18 19.67 -0.88
C TYR A 110 -21.25 18.45 -1.81
N TYR A 111 -21.90 17.36 -1.39
CA TYR A 111 -22.09 16.19 -2.25
C TYR A 111 -23.01 16.50 -3.44
N TRP A 112 -24.12 17.18 -3.18
CA TRP A 112 -25.05 17.58 -4.23
C TRP A 112 -24.37 18.47 -5.30
N LEU A 113 -23.49 19.38 -4.86
CA LEU A 113 -22.72 20.27 -5.73
C LEU A 113 -21.68 19.52 -6.56
N ALA A 114 -20.97 18.54 -5.96
CA ALA A 114 -19.91 17.79 -6.61
C ALA A 114 -20.38 17.10 -7.91
N ASP A 115 -21.59 16.55 -7.91
CA ASP A 115 -22.16 15.85 -9.08
C ASP A 115 -22.63 16.81 -10.19
N ARG A 116 -22.66 18.11 -9.93
CA ARG A 116 -23.29 19.11 -10.80
C ARG A 116 -22.33 20.16 -11.33
N GLN A 117 -21.15 20.30 -10.74
CA GLN A 117 -20.28 21.43 -11.02
C GLN A 117 -19.25 21.13 -12.12
N SER A 118 -18.80 19.88 -12.23
CA SER A 118 -17.67 19.50 -13.10
C SER A 118 -18.07 18.54 -14.22
N LEU A 119 -17.51 18.78 -15.41
CA LEU A 119 -17.56 17.88 -16.56
C LEU A 119 -16.15 17.71 -17.14
N HIS A 120 -15.93 16.62 -17.87
CA HIS A 120 -14.66 16.28 -18.51
C HIS A 120 -14.87 16.09 -20.01
N TYR A 121 -14.01 16.69 -20.83
CA TYR A 121 -14.14 16.57 -22.29
C TYR A 121 -13.41 15.33 -22.80
N SER A 122 -14.16 14.38 -23.35
CA SER A 122 -13.63 13.19 -24.02
C SER A 122 -13.26 13.54 -25.46
N GLU A 123 -11.99 13.41 -25.82
CA GLU A 123 -11.55 13.53 -27.22
C GLU A 123 -12.00 12.34 -28.06
N THR A 124 -12.19 11.18 -27.43
CA THR A 124 -12.62 9.97 -28.13
C THR A 124 -14.08 10.08 -28.55
N GLU A 125 -14.92 10.58 -27.66
CA GLU A 125 -16.37 10.69 -27.89
C GLU A 125 -16.78 12.09 -28.38
N GLN A 126 -15.83 13.04 -28.43
CA GLN A 126 -16.05 14.45 -28.82
C GLN A 126 -17.20 15.11 -28.06
N ARG A 127 -17.29 14.83 -26.75
CA ARG A 127 -18.34 15.34 -25.87
C ARG A 127 -17.85 15.51 -24.44
N TRP A 128 -18.56 16.36 -23.70
CA TRP A 128 -18.42 16.47 -22.25
C TRP A 128 -19.13 15.28 -21.57
N VAL A 129 -18.49 14.71 -20.56
CA VAL A 129 -19.03 13.63 -19.72
C VAL A 129 -18.95 14.03 -18.25
N ASP A 130 -19.80 13.44 -17.43
CA ASP A 130 -19.79 13.64 -15.99
C ASP A 130 -18.54 13.03 -15.31
N THR A 131 -18.31 13.44 -14.06
CA THR A 131 -17.19 12.95 -13.26
C THR A 131 -17.26 11.45 -13.00
N ALA A 132 -18.45 10.85 -12.89
CA ALA A 132 -18.59 9.40 -12.66
C ALA A 132 -18.08 8.59 -13.86
N THR A 133 -18.46 8.98 -15.07
CA THR A 133 -18.03 8.39 -16.34
C THR A 133 -16.54 8.56 -16.53
N PHE A 134 -16.00 9.74 -16.21
CA PHE A 134 -14.56 9.99 -16.21
C PHE A 134 -13.82 9.06 -15.23
N GLN A 135 -14.28 8.94 -13.98
CA GLN A 135 -13.67 8.04 -12.98
C GLN A 135 -13.75 6.57 -13.40
N GLN A 136 -14.86 6.16 -14.02
CA GLN A 136 -14.99 4.81 -14.57
C GLN A 136 -13.99 4.56 -15.70
N SER A 137 -13.72 5.55 -16.56
CA SER A 137 -12.71 5.42 -17.62
C SER A 137 -11.29 5.25 -17.07
N ILE A 138 -10.94 5.99 -16.01
CA ILE A 138 -9.67 5.83 -15.29
C ILE A 138 -9.60 4.42 -14.70
N THR A 139 -10.67 3.99 -14.01
CA THR A 139 -10.72 2.67 -13.37
C THR A 139 -10.54 1.58 -14.42
N ASN A 140 -11.28 1.60 -15.53
CA ASN A 140 -11.17 0.61 -16.61
C ASN A 140 -9.78 0.58 -17.26
N MET A 141 -9.08 1.72 -17.34
CA MET A 141 -7.73 1.78 -17.86
C MET A 141 -6.76 1.00 -16.97
N TYR A 142 -6.90 1.13 -15.64
CA TYR A 142 -6.08 0.43 -14.65
C TYR A 142 -6.57 -0.97 -14.29
N ASP A 143 -7.84 -1.29 -14.57
CA ASP A 143 -8.49 -2.58 -14.36
C ASP A 143 -8.41 -3.48 -15.61
N THR A 144 -7.55 -3.12 -16.57
CA THR A 144 -7.11 -4.11 -17.54
C THR A 144 -6.40 -5.22 -16.76
N ASP A 145 -6.99 -6.42 -16.81
CA ASP A 145 -6.43 -7.74 -16.47
C ASP A 145 -5.11 -7.97 -17.22
N ALA A 146 -4.12 -7.13 -16.94
CA ALA A 146 -2.87 -7.09 -17.64
C ALA A 146 -1.94 -8.04 -16.90
N PRO A 147 -1.59 -9.21 -17.48
CA PRO A 147 -0.45 -10.01 -16.99
C PRO A 147 0.86 -9.18 -16.91
N PHE A 148 0.85 -7.98 -17.49
CA PHE A 148 1.84 -6.93 -17.36
C PHE A 148 2.04 -6.41 -15.94
N SER A 149 1.02 -6.34 -15.08
CA SER A 149 1.16 -5.83 -13.70
C SER A 149 1.96 -6.80 -12.81
N ALA A 150 1.68 -8.10 -12.92
CA ALA A 150 2.41 -9.15 -12.22
C ALA A 150 3.85 -9.29 -12.74
N LEU A 151 4.06 -9.23 -14.06
CA LEU A 151 5.40 -9.30 -14.65
C LEU A 151 6.23 -8.05 -14.30
N TYR A 152 5.64 -6.85 -14.34
CA TYR A 152 6.28 -5.61 -13.93
C TYR A 152 6.62 -5.61 -12.43
N PHE A 153 5.69 -6.07 -11.60
CA PHE A 153 5.94 -6.26 -10.17
C PHE A 153 7.07 -7.27 -9.92
N MET A 154 7.10 -8.38 -10.66
CA MET A 154 8.14 -9.41 -10.55
C MET A 154 9.50 -8.93 -11.07
N LEU A 155 9.54 -8.12 -12.14
CA LEU A 155 10.77 -7.52 -12.67
C LEU A 155 11.31 -6.42 -11.76
N ASN A 156 10.44 -5.57 -11.20
CA ASN A 156 10.85 -4.42 -10.41
C ASN A 156 11.14 -4.79 -8.95
N TYR A 157 10.36 -5.70 -8.37
CA TYR A 157 10.48 -6.11 -6.96
C TYR A 157 11.03 -7.52 -6.76
N GLY A 158 11.06 -8.37 -7.80
CA GLY A 158 11.53 -9.76 -7.64
C GLY A 158 12.99 -9.86 -7.25
N VAL A 159 13.86 -8.99 -7.79
CA VAL A 159 15.28 -8.91 -7.36
C VAL A 159 15.38 -8.55 -5.88
N TRP A 160 14.60 -7.58 -5.42
CA TRP A 160 14.60 -7.17 -4.01
C TRP A 160 14.05 -8.25 -3.08
N ILE A 161 12.96 -8.91 -3.46
CA ILE A 161 12.38 -10.03 -2.71
C ILE A 161 13.38 -11.19 -2.60
N LEU A 162 14.09 -11.51 -3.69
CA LEU A 162 15.10 -12.56 -3.70
C LEU A 162 16.31 -12.19 -2.84
N LEU A 163 16.77 -10.94 -2.89
CA LEU A 163 17.85 -10.44 -2.04
C LEU A 163 17.48 -10.47 -0.55
N ILE A 164 16.26 -10.07 -0.19
CA ILE A 164 15.76 -10.16 1.19
C ILE A 164 15.69 -11.62 1.63
N GLY A 165 15.15 -12.52 0.80
CA GLY A 165 15.12 -13.95 1.08
C GLY A 165 16.52 -14.54 1.29
N LEU A 166 17.49 -14.16 0.46
CA LEU A 166 18.88 -14.59 0.57
C LEU A 166 19.54 -14.07 1.86
N ALA A 167 19.28 -12.81 2.21
CA ALA A 167 19.79 -12.20 3.45
C ALA A 167 19.23 -12.90 4.69
N VAL A 168 17.91 -13.16 4.73
CA VAL A 168 17.27 -13.90 5.83
C VAL A 168 17.84 -15.32 5.92
N PHE A 169 17.98 -16.02 4.79
CA PHE A 169 18.57 -17.36 4.76
C PHE A 169 20.01 -17.36 5.28
N GLY A 170 20.84 -16.39 4.86
CA GLY A 170 22.20 -16.22 5.34
C GLY A 170 22.26 -15.98 6.86
N ILE A 171 21.42 -15.11 7.38
CA ILE A 171 21.33 -14.84 8.83
C ILE A 171 20.95 -16.11 9.60
N VAL A 172 19.97 -16.88 9.12
CA VAL A 172 19.55 -18.13 9.77
C VAL A 172 20.65 -19.19 9.70
N ALA A 173 21.33 -19.33 8.57
CA ALA A 173 22.42 -20.29 8.39
C ALA A 173 23.62 -19.97 9.31
N ILE A 174 24.03 -18.70 9.37
CA ILE A 174 25.11 -18.24 10.26
C ILE A 174 24.69 -18.43 11.73
N SER A 175 23.44 -18.10 12.08
CA SER A 175 22.93 -18.28 13.45
C SER A 175 22.91 -19.74 13.90
N LYS A 176 22.69 -20.69 12.98
CA LYS A 176 22.79 -22.13 13.28
C LYS A 176 24.24 -22.59 13.47
N GLN A 177 25.18 -22.05 12.69
CA GLN A 177 26.60 -22.36 12.84
C GLN A 177 27.20 -21.79 14.12
N THR A 178 26.85 -20.56 14.49
CA THR A 178 27.34 -19.94 15.74
C THR A 178 26.82 -20.65 16.99
N LYS A 179 25.58 -21.15 16.97
CA LYS A 179 25.04 -21.99 18.05
C LYS A 179 25.81 -23.31 18.20
N LYS A 180 26.17 -23.95 17.08
CA LYS A 180 26.96 -25.19 17.08
C LYS A 180 28.42 -24.96 17.51
N ALA A 181 29.00 -23.83 17.14
CA ALA A 181 30.33 -23.43 17.61
C ALA A 181 30.34 -23.12 19.10
N LYS A 182 29.31 -22.43 19.60
CA LYS A 182 29.15 -22.13 21.02
C LYS A 182 29.00 -23.40 21.87
N SER A 183 28.21 -24.38 21.42
CA SER A 183 28.09 -25.65 22.15
C SER A 183 29.42 -26.41 22.24
N LEU A 184 30.24 -26.39 21.17
CA LEU A 184 31.56 -27.03 21.18
C LEU A 184 32.57 -26.30 22.08
N MET A 185 32.45 -24.97 22.22
CA MET A 185 33.27 -24.19 23.15
C MET A 185 32.86 -24.42 24.61
N ASP A 186 31.55 -24.49 24.89
CA ASP A 186 31.03 -24.81 26.22
C ASP A 186 31.42 -26.25 26.63
N ASP A 187 31.35 -27.21 25.69
CA ASP A 187 31.83 -28.58 25.92
C ASP A 187 33.35 -28.61 26.21
N SER A 188 34.16 -27.84 25.47
CA SER A 188 35.60 -27.73 25.73
C SER A 188 35.94 -27.07 27.06
N ALA A 189 35.13 -26.10 27.50
CA ALA A 189 35.30 -25.48 28.82
C ALA A 189 35.06 -26.49 29.94
N SER A 190 34.02 -27.34 29.81
CA SER A 190 33.73 -28.40 30.77
C SER A 190 34.83 -29.48 30.81
N ILE A 191 35.41 -29.81 29.66
CA ILE A 191 36.53 -30.77 29.56
C ILE A 191 37.79 -30.19 30.22
N ASN A 192 38.09 -28.91 30.02
CA ASN A 192 39.22 -28.26 30.68
C ASN A 192 39.05 -28.17 32.20
N GLU A 193 37.83 -27.96 32.68
CA GLU A 193 37.53 -27.95 34.12
C GLU A 193 37.72 -29.34 34.74
N GLN A 194 37.25 -30.40 34.06
CA GLN A 194 37.50 -31.78 34.47
C GLN A 194 39.00 -32.15 34.42
N ALA A 195 39.72 -31.68 33.40
CA ALA A 195 41.16 -31.91 33.29
C ALA A 195 41.92 -31.25 34.45
N ARG A 196 41.55 -30.01 34.83
CA ARG A 196 42.13 -29.33 36.00
C ARG A 196 41.85 -30.09 37.30
N GLN A 197 40.61 -30.52 37.53
CA GLN A 197 40.28 -31.31 38.72
C GLN A 197 41.07 -32.63 38.79
N ASN A 198 41.32 -33.27 37.64
CA ASN A 198 42.11 -34.49 37.60
C ASN A 198 43.61 -34.24 37.81
N ILE A 199 44.14 -33.10 37.34
CA ILE A 199 45.51 -32.67 37.65
C ILE A 199 45.65 -32.40 39.14
N ASP A 200 44.72 -31.67 39.76
CA ASP A 200 44.74 -31.38 41.20
C ASP A 200 44.68 -32.68 42.04
N ARG A 201 43.86 -33.65 41.61
CA ARG A 201 43.84 -34.99 42.24
C ARG A 201 45.15 -35.76 42.05
N ALA A 202 45.78 -35.66 40.87
CA ALA A 202 47.04 -36.31 40.59
C ALA A 202 48.21 -35.70 41.37
N GLU A 203 48.20 -34.39 41.62
CA GLU A 203 49.15 -33.71 42.50
C GLU A 203 49.01 -34.19 43.94
N GLY A 204 47.78 -34.28 44.47
CA GLY A 204 47.52 -34.84 45.80
C GLY A 204 48.01 -36.29 45.97
N LEU A 205 47.86 -37.12 44.93
CA LEU A 205 48.39 -38.49 44.93
C LEU A 205 49.92 -38.54 44.89
N GLN A 206 50.59 -37.57 44.24
CA GLN A 206 52.04 -37.51 44.21
C GLN A 206 52.64 -37.21 45.59
N ASP A 207 52.02 -36.31 46.36
CA ASP A 207 52.44 -36.02 47.73
C ASP A 207 52.28 -37.24 48.65
N GLU A 208 51.17 -37.98 48.49
CA GLU A 208 50.94 -39.22 49.22
C GLU A 208 51.96 -40.31 48.86
N LEU A 209 52.29 -40.46 47.57
CA LEU A 209 53.33 -41.39 47.10
C LEU A 209 54.72 -41.02 47.64
N LEU A 210 55.06 -39.72 47.70
CA LEU A 210 56.31 -39.27 48.30
C LEU A 210 56.38 -39.56 49.80
N ALA A 211 55.26 -39.44 50.52
CA ALA A 211 55.16 -39.79 51.93
C ALA A 211 55.39 -41.30 52.15
N ILE A 212 54.71 -42.15 51.37
CA ILE A 212 54.87 -43.62 51.41
C ILE A 212 56.31 -44.03 51.05
N ALA A 213 56.93 -43.38 50.07
CA ALA A 213 58.31 -43.65 49.68
C ALA A 213 59.31 -43.33 50.81
N ARG A 214 59.06 -42.24 51.57
CA ARG A 214 59.86 -41.91 52.76
C ARG A 214 59.70 -42.94 53.86
N GLU A 215 58.46 -43.33 54.16
CA GLU A 215 58.18 -44.35 55.17
C GLU A 215 58.81 -45.70 54.81
N THR A 216 58.74 -46.10 53.54
CA THR A 216 59.37 -47.32 53.03
C THR A 216 60.89 -47.28 53.18
N ARG A 217 61.51 -46.14 52.88
CA ARG A 217 62.95 -45.93 53.08
C ARG A 217 63.34 -46.03 54.56
N ASP A 218 62.56 -45.44 55.44
CA ASP A 218 62.83 -45.47 56.88
C ASP A 218 62.69 -46.90 57.44
N LEU A 219 61.66 -47.64 57.01
CA LEU A 219 61.49 -49.06 57.34
C LEU A 219 62.66 -49.92 56.82
N GLN A 220 63.15 -49.68 55.60
CA GLN A 220 64.35 -50.35 55.09
C GLN A 220 65.59 -50.02 55.92
N SER A 221 65.74 -48.77 56.35
CA SER A 221 66.87 -48.38 57.18
C SER A 221 66.84 -49.07 58.55
N GLN A 222 65.67 -49.14 59.18
CA GLN A 222 65.48 -49.85 60.45
C GLN A 222 65.73 -51.36 60.29
N ASN A 223 65.23 -51.98 59.23
CA ASN A 223 65.48 -53.40 58.95
C ASN A 223 66.97 -53.68 58.74
N ASN A 224 67.67 -52.83 58.00
CA ASN A 224 69.13 -52.96 57.82
C ASN A 224 69.90 -52.79 59.14
N GLU A 225 69.45 -51.90 60.03
CA GLU A 225 70.04 -51.75 61.35
C GLU A 225 69.78 -52.96 62.25
N LEU A 226 68.57 -53.53 62.21
CA LEU A 226 68.21 -54.77 62.89
C LEU A 226 69.05 -55.96 62.39
N LEU A 227 69.21 -56.10 61.07
CA LEU A 227 70.08 -57.11 60.48
C LEU A 227 71.53 -56.95 60.93
N ARG A 228 72.04 -55.71 61.00
CA ARG A 228 73.38 -55.42 61.56
C ARG A 228 73.48 -55.79 63.04
N LYS A 229 72.48 -55.48 63.85
CA LYS A 229 72.44 -55.85 65.28
C LYS A 229 72.39 -57.37 65.47
N MET A 230 71.61 -58.08 64.66
CA MET A 230 71.55 -59.55 64.68
C MET A 230 72.88 -60.17 64.24
N LEU A 231 73.51 -59.66 63.17
CA LEU A 231 74.84 -60.10 62.75
C LEU A 231 75.90 -59.88 63.82
N ALA A 232 75.87 -58.73 64.52
CA ALA A 232 76.79 -58.46 65.62
C ALA A 232 76.54 -59.36 66.85
N ALA A 233 75.28 -59.74 67.11
CA ALA A 233 74.93 -60.67 68.18
C ALA A 233 75.35 -62.12 67.87
N LEU A 234 75.38 -62.52 66.60
CA LEU A 234 75.85 -63.85 66.16
C LEU A 234 77.38 -63.98 66.12
N GLN A 235 78.12 -62.86 66.20
CA GLN A 235 79.59 -62.84 66.26
C GLN A 235 80.15 -62.78 67.69
N LYS A 236 79.29 -62.86 68.71
CA LYS A 236 79.64 -62.93 70.14
C LYS A 236 79.31 -64.30 70.71
#